data_AF-A0A5B1BQA5-F1
#
_entry.id   AF-A0A5B1BQA5-F1
#
_cell.length_a   1.000
_cell.length_b   1.000
_cell.length_c   1.000
_cell.angle_alpha   90.00
_cell.angle_beta   90.00
_cell.angle_gamma   90.00
#
_symmetry.space_group_name_H-M   'P 1'
#
loop_
_entity.id
_entity.type
_entity.pdbx_description
1 polymer ?
#
loop_
_entity_poly.entity_id
_entity_poly.type
_entity_poly.pdbx_seq_one_letter_code
_entity_poly.pdbx_strand_id
1 'polypeptide(L)' 'DPPSRLLNLAVEIGCVFSIDTDAHAPGQLDFLGYGAQRALDAGVPTDRIVNTWPAKRLLEWVSVR' A
#
# COMPACT_ATOMS: atom_id res chain seq x y z
N ASP A 1 -9.86 -4.44 4.07
CA ASP A 1 -9.75 -3.71 2.80
C ASP A 1 -10.77 -2.57 2.77
N PRO A 2 -10.35 -1.29 2.68
CA PRO A 2 -11.28 -0.17 2.80
C PRO A 2 -12.27 -0.15 1.62
N PRO A 3 -13.53 0.28 1.83
CA PRO A 3 -14.45 0.56 0.74
C PRO A 3 -13.81 1.49 -0.31
N SER A 4 -14.11 1.30 -1.60
CA SER A 4 -13.48 2.06 -2.69
C SER A 4 -13.59 3.58 -2.52
N ARG A 5 -14.68 4.07 -1.90
CA ARG A 5 -14.83 5.49 -1.56
C ARG A 5 -13.70 6.02 -0.68
N LEU A 6 -13.27 5.27 0.34
CA LEU A 6 -12.21 5.69 1.24
C LEU A 6 -10.83 5.57 0.58
N LEU A 7 -10.64 4.55 -0.27
CA LEU A 7 -9.42 4.40 -1.07
C LEU A 7 -9.24 5.59 -2.02
N ASN A 8 -10.30 5.98 -2.74
CA ASN A 8 -10.27 7.14 -3.64
C ASN A 8 -10.01 8.45 -2.89
N LEU A 9 -10.64 8.63 -1.72
CA LEU A 9 -10.38 9.80 -0.87
C LEU A 9 -8.91 9.86 -0.44
N ALA A 10 -8.31 8.73 -0.03
CA ALA A 10 -6.90 8.67 0.33
C ALA A 10 -5.99 9.02 -0.86
N VAL A 11 -6.37 8.63 -2.08
CA VAL A 11 -5.65 9.02 -3.30
C VAL A 11 -5.73 10.54 -3.49
N GLU A 12 -6.94 11.11 -3.43
CA GLU A 12 -7.22 12.54 -3.60
C GLU A 12 -6.43 13.42 -2.62
N ILE A 13 -6.39 13.04 -1.34
CA ILE A 13 -5.77 13.87 -0.28
C ILE A 13 -4.26 13.68 -0.13
N GLY A 14 -3.61 12.89 -0.99
CA GLY A 14 -2.16 12.78 -0.98
C GLY A 14 -1.56 11.76 0.01
N CYS A 15 -2.34 10.82 0.56
CA CYS A 15 -1.82 9.76 1.43
C CYS A 15 -0.76 8.86 0.75
N VAL A 16 0.17 8.34 1.53
CA VAL A 16 0.97 7.17 1.12
C VAL A 16 0.21 5.88 1.44
N PHE A 17 0.53 4.79 0.75
CA PHE A 17 -0.15 3.50 0.84
C PHE A 17 0.83 2.40 1.20
N SER A 18 0.40 1.52 2.10
CA SER A 18 1.02 0.22 2.35
C SER A 18 0.05 -0.87 1.90
N ILE A 19 0.59 -1.90 1.25
CA ILE A 19 -0.15 -3.10 0.84
C ILE A 19 0.40 -4.27 1.65
N ASP A 20 -0.47 -4.93 2.39
CA ASP A 20 -0.15 -6.13 3.16
C ASP A 20 -1.30 -7.13 3.08
N THR A 21 -1.03 -8.36 3.51
CA THR A 21 -1.99 -9.47 3.43
C THR A 21 -2.65 -9.79 4.77
N ASP A 22 -2.25 -9.11 5.84
CA ASP A 22 -2.57 -9.49 7.22
C ASP A 22 -2.37 -11.00 7.47
N ALA A 23 -1.24 -11.54 6.98
CA ALA A 23 -0.98 -12.98 7.00
C ALA A 23 -0.79 -13.51 8.43
N HIS A 24 -1.64 -14.48 8.79
CA HIS A 24 -1.60 -15.32 9.99
C HIS A 24 -1.10 -16.74 9.69
N ALA A 25 -0.89 -17.08 8.41
CA ALA A 25 -0.27 -18.33 7.96
C ALA A 25 0.54 -18.11 6.66
N PRO A 26 1.57 -18.92 6.36
CA PRO A 26 2.45 -18.70 5.21
C PRO A 26 1.73 -18.59 3.86
N GLY A 27 0.71 -19.41 3.61
CA GLY A 27 -0.06 -19.37 2.36
C GLY A 27 -0.86 -18.08 2.14
N GLN A 28 -1.07 -17.26 3.18
CA GLN A 28 -1.76 -15.98 3.04
C GLN A 28 -0.85 -14.88 2.47
N LEU A 29 0.47 -15.11 2.39
CA LEU A 29 1.38 -14.19 1.69
C LEU A 29 1.06 -14.09 0.19
N ASP A 30 0.45 -15.13 -0.39
CA ASP A 30 0.04 -15.16 -1.79
C ASP A 30 -1.08 -14.17 -2.12
N PHE A 31 -1.77 -13.63 -1.09
CA PHE A 31 -2.86 -12.67 -1.28
C PHE A 31 -2.40 -11.26 -1.63
N LEU A 32 -1.09 -10.99 -1.64
CA LEU A 32 -0.54 -9.65 -1.89
C LEU A 32 -0.98 -9.10 -3.26
N GLY A 33 -1.16 -10.00 -4.24
CA GLY A 33 -1.66 -9.66 -5.57
C GLY A 33 -3.05 -9.00 -5.56
N TYR A 34 -3.93 -9.35 -4.63
CA TYR A 34 -5.26 -8.73 -4.52
C TYR A 34 -5.14 -7.25 -4.12
N GLY A 35 -4.30 -6.94 -3.14
CA GLY A 35 -4.05 -5.55 -2.73
C GLY A 35 -3.39 -4.73 -3.84
N ALA A 36 -2.44 -5.33 -4.58
CA ALA A 36 -1.81 -4.69 -5.74
C ALA A 36 -2.82 -4.38 -6.86
N GLN A 37 -3.73 -5.32 -7.17
CA GLN A 37 -4.79 -5.10 -8.16
C GLN A 37 -5.72 -3.95 -7.73
N ARG A 38 -6.10 -3.89 -6.46
CA ARG A 38 -6.94 -2.78 -5.96
C ARG A 38 -6.25 -1.43 -6.07
N ALA A 39 -4.94 -1.36 -5.79
CA ALA A 39 -4.17 -0.14 -5.94
C ALA A 39 -4.09 0.30 -7.40
N LEU A 40 -3.94 -0.65 -8.33
CA LEU A 40 -3.97 -0.40 -9.77
C LEU A 40 -5.34 0.13 -10.21
N ASP A 41 -6.42 -0.53 -9.82
CA ASP A 41 -7.80 -0.14 -10.17
C ASP A 41 -8.18 1.24 -9.64
N ALA A 42 -7.66 1.62 -8.46
CA ALA A 42 -7.87 2.94 -7.86
C ALA A 42 -6.92 4.02 -8.39
N GLY A 43 -6.01 3.68 -9.30
CA GLY A 43 -5.06 4.63 -9.89
C GLY A 43 -4.03 5.18 -8.90
N VAL A 44 -3.64 4.39 -7.88
CA VAL A 44 -2.62 4.80 -6.91
C VAL A 44 -1.27 4.94 -7.63
N PRO A 45 -0.60 6.11 -7.59
CA PRO A 45 0.73 6.27 -8.16
C PRO A 45 1.74 5.34 -7.45
N THR A 46 2.58 4.65 -8.22
CA THR A 46 3.55 3.69 -7.68
C THR A 46 4.48 4.31 -6.63
N ASP A 47 4.90 5.57 -6.84
CA ASP A 47 5.76 6.31 -5.92
C ASP A 47 5.08 6.65 -4.58
N ARG A 48 3.75 6.53 -4.48
CA ARG A 48 2.99 6.64 -3.24
C ARG A 48 2.73 5.29 -2.56
N ILE A 49 3.17 4.17 -3.13
CA ILE A 49 3.08 2.83 -2.53
C ILE A 49 4.43 2.49 -1.89
N VAL A 50 4.48 2.46 -0.55
CA VAL A 50 5.74 2.32 0.20
C VAL A 50 6.44 0.97 -0.04
N ASN A 51 5.70 -0.06 -0.42
CA ASN A 51 6.23 -1.38 -0.80
C ASN A 51 7.19 -1.32 -2.01
N THR A 52 7.13 -0.24 -2.80
CA THR A 52 7.95 -0.07 -4.01
C THR A 52 9.22 0.76 -3.76
N TRP A 53 9.34 1.33 -2.57
CA TRP A 53 10.48 2.18 -2.23
C TRP A 53 11.73 1.35 -1.93
N PRO A 54 12.93 1.89 -2.19
CA PRO A 54 14.16 1.31 -1.65
C PRO A 54 14.09 1.23 -0.12
N ALA A 55 14.56 0.13 0.47
CA ALA A 55 14.52 -0.09 1.92
C ALA A 55 15.12 1.09 2.73
N LYS A 56 16.22 1.68 2.23
CA LYS A 56 16.83 2.87 2.87
C LYS A 56 15.85 4.05 2.98
N ARG A 57 15.13 4.37 1.91
CA ARG A 57 14.12 5.45 1.89
C ARG A 57 12.98 5.15 2.87
N LEU A 58 12.51 3.90 2.90
CA LEU A 58 11.46 3.49 3.83
C LEU A 58 11.90 3.68 5.29
N LEU A 59 13.11 3.22 5.64
CA LEU A 59 13.68 3.35 6.98
C LEU A 59 13.89 4.82 7.38
N GLU A 60 14.37 5.65 6.46
CA GLU A 60 14.49 7.09 6.68
C GLU A 60 13.11 7.70 6.97
N TRP A 61 12.09 7.41 6.15
CA TRP A 61 10.74 7.94 6.32
C TRP A 61 10.11 7.58 7.68
N VAL A 62 10.18 6.32 8.11
CA VAL A 62 9.60 5.90 9.41
C VAL A 62 10.40 6.39 10.63
N SER A 63 11.63 6.85 10.43
CA SER A 63 12.50 7.35 11.50
C SER A 63 12.27 8.83 11.83
N VAL A 64 11.59 9.57 10.94
CA VAL A 64 11.22 10.97 11.17
C VAL A 64 10.00 11.02 12.10
N ARG A 65 10.08 11.84 13.15
CA ARG A 65 8.95 12.14 14.06
C ARG A 65 8.26 13.44 13.68
#